data_AF-A0A0S3Q0M5-F1
#
_entry.id   AF-A0A0S3Q0M5-F1
#
_cell.length_a   1.000
_cell.length_b   1.000
_cell.length_c   1.000
_cell.angle_alpha   90.00
_cell.angle_beta   90.00
_cell.angle_gamma   90.00
#
_symmetry.space_group_name_H-M   'P 1'
#
loop_
_entity.id
_entity.type
_entity.pdbx_description
1 polymer ?
#
loop_
_entity_poly.entity_id
_entity_poly.type
_entity_poly.pdbx_seq_one_letter_code
_entity_poly.pdbx_strand_id
1 'polypeptide(L)'
;MFKRILAAAAVLAALSGSASASVLVSINKSTQRMTVSVDGTPRHSWAVSTGRAGFGTPNGQFRPQRLERSWFSRKYYNAPMPHAIFFHGGYAIHGTTELRRLGGPASHGCVRLHPGNAAALFALVRQRGMGNTRIVVTGANPRGGAVAARSAPRRAVMRAGAPDFEERGLYRPQRQPSGWFMDDDDDN
;
A
#
# COMPACT_ATOMS: atom_id res chain seq x y z
N MET A 1 -62.79 19.23 -41.22
CA MET A 1 -61.32 19.37 -41.20
C MET A 1 -60.85 19.55 -39.76
N PHE A 2 -60.75 18.49 -38.96
CA PHE A 2 -60.15 18.54 -37.61
C PHE A 2 -59.49 17.19 -37.31
N LYS A 3 -58.18 17.11 -37.57
CA LYS A 3 -57.35 15.97 -37.15
C LYS A 3 -57.14 16.08 -35.63
N ARG A 4 -57.68 15.13 -34.87
CA ARG A 4 -57.37 14.97 -33.45
C ARG A 4 -55.92 14.54 -33.32
N ILE A 5 -55.08 15.42 -32.78
CA ILE A 5 -53.71 15.10 -32.39
C ILE A 5 -53.81 14.32 -31.08
N LEU A 6 -53.57 13.01 -31.13
CA LEU A 6 -53.41 12.15 -29.97
C LEU A 6 -52.18 11.30 -30.20
N ALA A 7 -51.12 11.61 -29.45
CA ALA A 7 -50.15 10.69 -28.84
C ALA A 7 -48.79 11.39 -28.71
N ALA A 8 -48.60 12.09 -27.59
CA ALA A 8 -47.27 12.36 -27.06
C ALA A 8 -47.20 11.68 -25.69
N ALA A 9 -46.94 10.37 -25.71
CA ALA A 9 -46.61 9.62 -24.51
C ALA A 9 -45.46 8.66 -24.83
N ALA A 10 -44.48 8.67 -23.93
CA ALA A 10 -43.37 7.73 -23.80
C ALA A 10 -42.28 7.79 -24.89
N VAL A 11 -41.18 8.50 -24.60
CA VAL A 11 -39.87 7.86 -24.34
C VAL A 11 -39.05 8.81 -23.45
N LEU A 12 -39.20 8.71 -22.13
CA LEU A 12 -38.18 9.18 -21.18
C LEU A 12 -37.70 7.98 -20.35
N ALA A 13 -37.32 6.90 -21.04
CA ALA A 13 -36.79 5.70 -20.41
C ALA A 13 -35.26 5.78 -20.34
N ALA A 14 -34.77 5.95 -19.11
CA ALA A 14 -33.51 5.43 -18.59
C ALA A 14 -32.18 6.04 -19.12
N LEU A 15 -31.84 7.23 -18.61
CA LEU A 15 -30.45 7.53 -18.25
C LEU A 15 -30.17 6.98 -16.84
N SER A 16 -30.47 5.70 -16.62
CA SER A 16 -29.99 5.00 -15.44
C SER A 16 -28.51 4.71 -15.67
N GLY A 17 -27.65 5.70 -15.43
CA GLY A 17 -26.22 5.46 -15.39
C GLY A 17 -25.97 4.33 -14.40
N SER A 18 -25.45 3.19 -14.86
CA SER A 18 -25.11 2.07 -14.00
C SER A 18 -24.26 2.61 -12.85
N ALA A 19 -24.79 2.59 -11.64
CA ALA A 19 -24.02 2.87 -10.44
C ALA A 19 -22.97 1.76 -10.33
N SER A 20 -21.82 1.99 -10.96
CA SER A 20 -20.70 1.06 -10.95
C SER A 20 -20.14 1.06 -9.54
N ALA A 21 -20.40 0.01 -8.76
CA ALA A 21 -19.93 -0.18 -7.38
C ALA A 21 -18.40 -0.41 -7.30
N SER A 22 -17.65 0.41 -8.01
CA SER A 22 -16.23 0.23 -8.30
C SER A 22 -15.39 0.88 -7.21
N VAL A 23 -14.41 0.12 -6.72
CA VAL A 23 -13.41 0.63 -5.79
C VAL A 23 -12.07 0.67 -6.51
N LEU A 24 -11.46 1.84 -6.59
CA LEU A 24 -10.11 2.00 -7.11
C LEU A 24 -9.16 2.37 -5.96
N VAL A 25 -8.15 1.52 -5.75
CA VAL A 25 -7.07 1.75 -4.80
C VAL A 25 -5.80 2.06 -5.59
N SER A 26 -5.43 3.34 -5.65
CA SER A 26 -4.25 3.80 -6.37
C SER A 26 -3.11 4.07 -5.38
N ILE A 27 -2.00 3.34 -5.51
CA ILE A 27 -0.81 3.44 -4.67
C ILE A 27 0.33 4.03 -5.50
N ASN A 28 0.82 5.19 -5.11
CA ASN A 28 2.00 5.80 -5.68
C ASN A 28 3.19 5.66 -4.71
N LYS A 29 4.18 4.86 -5.12
CA LYS A 29 5.38 4.58 -4.32
C LYS A 29 6.32 5.78 -4.24
N SER A 30 6.36 6.63 -5.25
CA SER A 30 7.23 7.82 -5.24
C SER A 30 6.76 8.83 -4.20
N THR A 31 5.44 8.96 -4.00
CA THR A 31 4.86 9.88 -2.99
C THR A 31 4.44 9.18 -1.70
N GLN A 32 4.57 7.86 -1.62
CA GLN A 32 4.13 7.02 -0.49
C GLN A 32 2.67 7.32 -0.09
N ARG A 33 1.81 7.37 -1.10
CA ARG A 33 0.38 7.72 -0.95
C ARG A 33 -0.51 6.65 -1.55
N MET A 34 -1.60 6.36 -0.84
CA MET A 34 -2.74 5.61 -1.35
C MET A 34 -3.94 6.54 -1.48
N THR A 35 -4.53 6.59 -2.67
CA THR A 35 -5.83 7.21 -2.91
C THR A 35 -6.87 6.12 -3.09
N VAL A 36 -8.00 6.24 -2.40
CA VAL A 36 -9.14 5.34 -2.56
C VAL A 36 -10.30 6.11 -3.16
N SER A 37 -10.76 5.66 -4.32
CA SER A 37 -11.94 6.21 -5.00
C SER A 37 -13.06 5.19 -5.01
N VAL A 38 -14.29 5.68 -4.84
CA VAL A 38 -15.52 4.89 -4.94
C VAL A 38 -16.36 5.51 -6.04
N ASP A 39 -16.71 4.70 -7.03
CA ASP A 39 -17.54 5.08 -8.17
C ASP A 39 -16.95 6.30 -8.90
N GLY A 40 -15.63 6.27 -9.13
CA GLY A 40 -14.86 7.33 -9.77
C GLY A 40 -14.52 8.54 -8.88
N THR A 41 -15.15 8.67 -7.71
CA THR A 41 -14.94 9.83 -6.81
C THR A 41 -13.88 9.51 -5.74
N PRO A 42 -12.76 10.27 -5.65
CA PRO A 42 -11.80 10.11 -4.56
C PRO A 42 -12.45 10.36 -3.19
N ARG A 43 -12.31 9.41 -2.28
CA ARG A 43 -12.85 9.50 -0.90
C ARG A 43 -11.77 9.64 0.15
N HIS A 44 -10.60 9.05 -0.10
CA HIS A 44 -9.52 9.04 0.87
C HIS A 44 -8.16 9.24 0.23
N SER A 45 -7.23 9.85 0.99
CA SER A 45 -5.81 9.92 0.68
C SER A 45 -5.00 9.66 1.94
N TRP A 46 -4.25 8.56 1.96
CA TRP A 46 -3.54 8.08 3.13
C TRP A 46 -2.04 7.93 2.87
N ALA A 47 -1.24 8.22 3.90
CA ALA A 47 0.17 7.86 3.89
C ALA A 47 0.29 6.34 3.94
N VAL A 48 1.18 5.79 3.13
CA VAL A 48 1.54 4.38 3.17
C VAL A 48 3.02 4.20 3.44
N SER A 49 3.42 2.97 3.75
CA SER A 49 4.81 2.56 3.67
C SER A 49 4.93 1.33 2.79
N THR A 50 5.55 1.48 1.63
CA THR A 50 5.78 0.39 0.67
C THR A 50 7.15 -0.26 0.87
N GLY A 51 7.49 -1.19 -0.02
CA GLY A 51 8.76 -1.89 -0.03
C GLY A 51 9.97 -0.96 -0.04
N ARG A 52 10.90 -1.18 0.88
CA ARG A 52 12.19 -0.48 0.93
C ARG A 52 13.13 -0.98 -0.18
N ALA A 53 14.30 -0.34 -0.30
CA ALA A 53 15.32 -0.78 -1.25
C ALA A 53 15.65 -2.27 -1.08
N GLY A 54 15.70 -3.02 -2.19
CA GLY A 54 15.86 -4.48 -2.20
C GLY A 54 14.58 -5.29 -2.00
N PHE A 55 13.47 -4.65 -1.61
CA PHE A 55 12.18 -5.30 -1.34
C PHE A 55 11.02 -4.54 -2.00
N GLY A 56 11.25 -3.98 -3.18
CA GLY A 56 10.31 -3.07 -3.83
C GLY A 56 8.95 -3.70 -4.11
N THR A 57 7.87 -2.96 -3.84
CA THR A 57 6.52 -3.40 -4.20
C THR A 57 6.36 -3.40 -5.73
N PRO A 58 5.85 -4.47 -6.35
CA PRO A 58 5.72 -4.54 -7.81
C PRO A 58 4.73 -3.48 -8.33
N ASN A 59 5.06 -2.88 -9.47
CA ASN A 59 4.12 -2.03 -10.20
C ASN A 59 3.13 -2.91 -10.97
N GLY A 60 1.94 -2.39 -11.22
CA GLY A 60 0.95 -3.08 -12.03
C GLY A 60 -0.48 -2.77 -11.63
N GLN A 61 -1.39 -3.52 -12.24
CA GLN A 61 -2.80 -3.51 -11.90
C GLN A 61 -3.19 -4.89 -11.39
N PHE A 62 -3.79 -4.93 -10.22
CA PHE A 62 -4.10 -6.13 -9.48
C PHE A 62 -5.55 -6.12 -9.03
N ARG A 63 -6.03 -7.27 -8.55
CA ARG A 63 -7.28 -7.41 -7.83
C ARG A 63 -7.00 -7.99 -6.46
N PRO A 64 -7.80 -7.68 -5.44
CA PRO A 64 -7.78 -8.46 -4.21
C PRO A 64 -7.98 -9.95 -4.51
N GLN A 65 -7.20 -10.79 -3.84
CA GLN A 65 -7.21 -12.25 -3.96
C GLN A 65 -7.76 -12.90 -2.68
N ARG A 66 -7.45 -12.33 -1.51
CA ARG A 66 -7.90 -12.84 -0.20
C ARG A 66 -8.00 -11.70 0.81
N LEU A 67 -8.98 -11.79 1.71
CA LEU A 67 -9.23 -10.83 2.79
C LEU A 67 -9.08 -11.53 4.14
N GLU A 68 -8.05 -11.17 4.91
CA GLU A 68 -7.82 -11.70 6.25
C GLU A 68 -7.93 -10.61 7.31
N ARG A 69 -8.89 -10.74 8.24
CA ARG A 69 -9.07 -9.74 9.30
C ARG A 69 -7.88 -9.74 10.28
N SER A 70 -7.43 -10.93 10.64
CA SER A 70 -6.33 -11.15 11.59
C SER A 70 -5.33 -12.10 10.95
N TRP A 71 -4.22 -11.55 10.46
CA TRP A 71 -3.15 -12.34 9.85
C TRP A 71 -1.82 -12.08 10.54
N PHE A 72 -0.98 -13.11 10.61
CA PHE A 72 0.40 -13.01 11.07
C PHE A 72 1.32 -13.54 9.99
N SER A 73 2.31 -12.74 9.59
CA SER A 73 3.24 -13.18 8.55
C SER A 73 4.27 -14.14 9.12
N ARG A 74 4.14 -15.43 8.79
CA ARG A 74 5.13 -16.46 9.13
C ARG A 74 6.52 -16.12 8.55
N LYS A 75 6.55 -15.59 7.32
CA LYS A 75 7.77 -15.13 6.62
C LYS A 75 8.50 -13.98 7.32
N TYR A 76 7.80 -13.20 8.14
CA TYR A 76 8.36 -12.04 8.83
C TYR A 76 8.15 -12.13 10.34
N TYR A 77 8.64 -13.21 10.96
CA TYR A 77 8.69 -13.38 12.42
C TYR A 77 7.31 -13.26 13.10
N ASN A 78 6.26 -13.78 12.47
CA ASN A 78 4.88 -13.63 12.91
C ASN A 78 4.46 -12.16 13.11
N ALA A 79 4.97 -11.25 12.26
CA ALA A 79 4.57 -9.86 12.32
C ALA A 79 3.06 -9.70 12.06
N PRO A 80 2.34 -8.93 12.89
CA PRO A 80 0.90 -8.75 12.74
C PRO A 80 0.57 -7.95 11.48
N MET A 81 -0.41 -8.44 10.72
CA MET A 81 -0.96 -7.85 9.51
C MET A 81 -2.49 -7.75 9.65
N PRO A 82 -3.01 -6.91 10.56
CA PRO A 82 -4.45 -6.73 10.71
C PRO A 82 -5.06 -6.16 9.43
N HIS A 83 -6.26 -6.64 9.08
CA HIS A 83 -7.01 -6.21 7.91
C HIS A 83 -6.23 -6.36 6.60
N ALA A 84 -5.61 -7.52 6.41
CA ALA A 84 -4.82 -7.82 5.24
C ALA A 84 -5.69 -8.05 4.00
N ILE A 85 -5.30 -7.40 2.91
CA ILE A 85 -5.86 -7.55 1.56
C ILE A 85 -4.73 -8.04 0.68
N PHE A 86 -4.65 -9.35 0.45
CA PHE A 86 -3.68 -9.95 -0.46
C PHE A 86 -4.07 -9.64 -1.90
N PHE A 87 -3.10 -9.31 -2.75
CA PHE A 87 -3.38 -8.91 -4.13
C PHE A 87 -2.42 -9.49 -5.18
N HIS A 88 -1.28 -10.05 -4.77
CA HIS A 88 -0.32 -10.66 -5.69
C HIS A 88 0.71 -11.48 -4.91
N GLY A 89 0.90 -12.79 -5.15
CA GLY A 89 2.07 -13.58 -4.67
C GLY A 89 2.55 -13.29 -3.23
N GLY A 90 1.63 -13.18 -2.26
CA GLY A 90 1.94 -12.85 -0.86
C GLY A 90 2.09 -11.36 -0.51
N TYR A 91 2.10 -10.45 -1.50
CA TYR A 91 1.97 -9.01 -1.30
C TYR A 91 0.57 -8.64 -0.83
N ALA A 92 0.50 -7.85 0.24
CA ALA A 92 -0.75 -7.41 0.83
C ALA A 92 -0.74 -5.92 1.21
N ILE A 93 -1.94 -5.34 1.24
CA ILE A 93 -2.22 -4.09 1.95
C ILE A 93 -2.66 -4.46 3.37
N HIS A 94 -2.06 -3.88 4.41
CA HIS A 94 -2.43 -4.22 5.80
C HIS A 94 -2.12 -3.09 6.79
N GLY A 95 -2.69 -3.16 7.99
CA GLY A 95 -2.38 -2.26 9.09
C GLY A 95 -1.01 -2.53 9.70
N THR A 96 -0.37 -1.50 10.29
CA THR A 96 0.92 -1.65 10.98
C THR A 96 0.92 -0.93 12.33
N THR A 97 1.77 -1.40 13.25
CA THR A 97 2.09 -0.70 14.50
C THR A 97 3.26 0.28 14.35
N GLU A 98 4.03 0.21 13.25
CA GLU A 98 5.18 1.08 12.96
C GLU A 98 4.75 2.45 12.41
N LEU A 99 3.87 3.17 13.12
CA LEU A 99 3.22 4.38 12.61
C LEU A 99 4.20 5.48 12.19
N ARG A 100 5.33 5.60 12.89
CA ARG A 100 6.40 6.58 12.60
C ARG A 100 7.12 6.34 11.26
N ARG A 101 6.91 5.19 10.63
CA ARG A 101 7.52 4.81 9.34
C ARG A 101 6.58 5.05 8.15
N LEU A 102 5.31 5.42 8.39
CA LEU A 102 4.38 5.77 7.32
C LEU A 102 4.82 7.04 6.60
N GLY A 103 4.55 7.11 5.29
CA GLY A 103 5.00 8.18 4.41
C GLY A 103 6.41 7.98 3.86
N GLY A 104 7.07 6.86 4.20
CA GLY A 104 8.37 6.46 3.67
C GLY A 104 8.40 4.95 3.35
N PRO A 105 9.25 4.50 2.42
CA PRO A 105 9.44 3.07 2.18
C PRO A 105 10.10 2.39 3.39
N ALA A 106 9.48 1.35 3.95
CA ALA A 106 10.01 0.65 5.13
C ALA A 106 9.68 -0.84 5.19
N SER A 107 8.73 -1.32 4.38
CA SER A 107 8.30 -2.72 4.42
C SER A 107 9.23 -3.64 3.61
N HIS A 108 8.97 -4.94 3.71
CA HIS A 108 9.58 -5.97 2.86
C HIS A 108 8.74 -6.29 1.61
N GLY A 109 7.93 -5.33 1.13
CA GLY A 109 7.16 -5.45 -0.11
C GLY A 109 5.69 -5.12 0.06
N CYS A 110 5.09 -5.48 1.19
CA CYS A 110 3.70 -5.14 1.50
C CYS A 110 3.45 -3.64 1.59
N VAL A 111 2.19 -3.22 1.47
CA VAL A 111 1.78 -1.82 1.58
C VAL A 111 1.16 -1.61 2.96
N ARG A 112 1.91 -0.96 3.84
CA ARG A 112 1.48 -0.70 5.22
C ARG A 112 0.62 0.55 5.30
N LEU A 113 -0.45 0.48 6.07
CA LEU A 113 -1.36 1.56 6.41
C LEU A 113 -1.45 1.78 7.91
N HIS A 114 -1.92 2.95 8.31
CA HIS A 114 -2.44 3.15 9.66
C HIS A 114 -3.56 2.11 9.94
N PRO A 115 -3.64 1.49 11.12
CA PRO A 115 -4.61 0.42 11.41
C PRO A 115 -6.07 0.80 11.12
N GLY A 116 -6.49 2.02 11.50
CA GLY A 116 -7.83 2.52 11.19
C GLY A 116 -8.12 2.63 9.68
N ASN A 117 -7.13 3.02 8.89
CA ASN A 117 -7.27 3.13 7.43
C ASN A 117 -7.33 1.74 6.78
N ALA A 118 -6.52 0.79 7.29
CA ALA A 118 -6.57 -0.60 6.85
C ALA A 118 -7.94 -1.23 7.14
N ALA A 119 -8.48 -1.00 8.34
CA ALA A 119 -9.82 -1.45 8.71
C ALA A 119 -10.91 -0.86 7.81
N ALA A 120 -10.83 0.45 7.53
CA ALA A 120 -11.77 1.13 6.64
C ALA A 120 -11.71 0.58 5.21
N LEU A 121 -10.51 0.42 4.65
CA LEU A 121 -10.32 -0.14 3.32
C LEU A 121 -10.84 -1.58 3.24
N PHE A 122 -10.48 -2.41 4.22
CA PHE A 122 -10.92 -3.80 4.29
C PHE A 122 -12.45 -3.90 4.34
N ALA A 123 -13.10 -3.10 5.18
CA ALA A 123 -14.55 -3.06 5.26
C ALA A 123 -15.17 -2.63 3.93
N LEU A 124 -14.61 -1.61 3.28
CA LEU A 124 -15.07 -1.12 1.97
C LEU A 124 -14.94 -2.20 0.89
N VAL A 125 -13.78 -2.84 0.77
CA VAL A 125 -13.53 -3.90 -0.23
C VAL A 125 -14.43 -5.11 0.03
N ARG A 126 -14.63 -5.49 1.30
CA ARG A 126 -15.55 -6.57 1.66
C ARG A 126 -17.00 -6.22 1.31
N GLN A 127 -17.43 -4.99 1.55
CA GLN A 127 -18.80 -4.53 1.26
C GLN A 127 -19.07 -4.41 -0.24
N ARG A 128 -18.12 -3.86 -1.00
CA ARG A 128 -18.26 -3.64 -2.46
C ARG A 128 -17.92 -4.86 -3.29
N GLY A 129 -17.19 -5.82 -2.71
CA GLY A 129 -16.74 -7.04 -3.36
C GLY A 129 -15.35 -6.89 -3.97
N MET A 130 -14.56 -7.95 -3.84
CA MET A 130 -13.21 -8.03 -4.40
C MET A 130 -13.21 -7.91 -5.93
N GLY A 131 -14.21 -8.49 -6.62
CA GLY A 131 -14.35 -8.43 -8.07
C GLY A 131 -14.56 -7.01 -8.63
N ASN A 132 -15.16 -6.12 -7.81
CA ASN A 132 -15.38 -4.72 -8.13
C ASN A 132 -14.23 -3.80 -7.69
N THR A 133 -13.18 -4.37 -7.10
CA THR A 133 -12.04 -3.62 -6.59
C THR A 133 -10.83 -3.78 -7.52
N ARG A 134 -10.19 -2.67 -7.88
CA ARG A 134 -8.91 -2.65 -8.59
C ARG A 134 -7.85 -1.98 -7.76
N ILE A 135 -6.67 -2.60 -7.68
CA ILE A 135 -5.49 -2.05 -7.02
C ILE A 135 -4.48 -1.68 -8.09
N VAL A 136 -4.03 -0.43 -8.14
CA VAL A 136 -3.06 0.05 -9.11
C VAL A 136 -1.83 0.55 -8.36
N VAL A 137 -0.67 -0.05 -8.63
CA VAL A 137 0.60 0.33 -8.00
C VAL A 137 1.51 0.96 -9.05
N THR A 138 1.96 2.19 -8.77
CA THR A 138 2.81 2.99 -9.66
C THR A 138 3.99 3.60 -8.90
N GLY A 139 4.88 4.27 -9.64
CA GLY A 139 6.02 4.98 -9.09
C GLY A 139 7.29 4.12 -9.00
N ALA A 140 8.37 4.74 -8.55
CA ALA A 140 9.69 4.10 -8.49
C ALA A 140 9.86 3.33 -7.18
N ASN A 141 10.57 2.20 -7.25
CA ASN A 141 11.10 1.57 -6.05
C ASN A 141 12.33 2.34 -5.55
N PRO A 142 12.57 2.42 -4.24
CA PRO A 142 13.78 3.04 -3.71
C PRO A 142 15.01 2.29 -4.22
N ARG A 143 16.00 3.01 -4.76
CA ARG A 143 17.28 2.42 -5.14
C ARG A 143 18.08 2.12 -3.87
N GLY A 144 18.78 0.99 -3.84
CA GLY A 144 19.68 0.64 -2.74
C GLY A 144 20.89 1.55 -2.74
N GLY A 145 20.87 2.57 -1.89
CA GLY A 145 21.95 3.55 -1.76
C GLY A 145 21.40 4.93 -1.37
N ALA A 146 21.87 5.43 -0.22
CA ALA A 146 21.50 6.68 0.43
C ALA A 146 20.03 6.78 0.90
N VAL A 147 19.83 6.44 2.18
CA VAL A 147 18.89 7.21 3.02
C VAL A 147 19.14 8.68 2.73
N ALA A 148 18.12 9.39 2.22
CA ALA A 148 18.15 10.83 2.11
C ALA A 148 18.45 11.40 3.51
N ALA A 149 19.72 11.75 3.74
CA ALA A 149 20.13 12.55 4.86
C ALA A 149 19.37 13.87 4.68
N ARG A 150 18.31 14.04 5.47
CA ARG A 150 17.62 15.31 5.58
C ARG A 150 18.68 16.30 6.06
N SER A 151 19.12 17.18 5.18
CA SER A 151 20.01 18.30 5.51
C SER A 151 19.34 19.16 6.57
N ALA A 152 19.64 18.91 7.84
CA ALA A 152 19.45 19.89 8.89
C ALA A 152 20.67 20.82 8.88
N PRO A 153 20.49 22.15 8.97
CA PRO A 153 21.63 23.07 9.02
C PRO A 153 22.37 22.83 10.33
N ARG A 154 23.63 22.40 10.26
CA ARG A 154 24.52 22.32 11.42
C ARG A 154 24.86 23.75 11.85
N ARG A 155 24.22 24.25 12.90
CA ARG A 155 24.76 25.36 13.69
C ARG A 155 26.05 24.89 14.34
N ALA A 156 27.15 25.54 14.01
CA ALA A 156 28.45 25.33 14.61
C ALA A 156 28.42 25.75 16.08
N VAL A 157 28.74 24.84 17.00
CA VAL A 157 29.18 25.17 18.35
C VAL A 157 30.45 24.36 18.62
N MET A 158 31.50 25.10 18.98
CA MET A 158 32.85 24.61 19.24
C MET A 158 32.99 24.01 20.65
N ARG A 159 33.89 23.02 20.75
CA ARG A 159 34.72 22.54 21.89
C ARG A 159 34.01 21.93 23.13
N ALA A 160 34.38 20.70 23.52
CA ALA A 160 35.55 20.38 24.36
C ALA A 160 35.64 18.86 24.72
N GLY A 161 36.86 18.31 24.60
CA GLY A 161 37.55 17.25 25.37
C GLY A 161 36.89 16.01 26.00
N ALA A 162 37.55 14.86 25.71
CA ALA A 162 37.82 13.65 26.52
C ALA A 162 36.85 12.43 26.42
N PRO A 163 37.34 11.19 26.68
CA PRO A 163 38.58 10.55 26.23
C PRO A 163 38.33 9.22 25.48
N ASP A 164 39.41 8.67 24.92
CA ASP A 164 39.49 7.43 24.15
C ASP A 164 39.08 6.18 24.97
N PHE A 165 38.29 5.31 24.36
CA PHE A 165 38.15 3.91 24.76
C PHE A 165 38.22 3.03 23.51
N GLU A 166 39.35 2.34 23.36
CA GLU A 166 39.57 1.32 22.34
C GLU A 166 38.59 0.14 22.53
N GLU A 167 37.87 -0.13 21.45
CA GLU A 167 37.82 -1.42 20.76
C GLU A 167 37.64 -2.70 21.59
N ARG A 168 36.38 -3.18 21.64
CA ARG A 168 36.09 -4.63 21.63
C ARG A 168 34.96 -4.93 20.65
N GLY A 169 35.36 -5.29 19.43
CA GLY A 169 34.91 -6.53 18.79
C GLY A 169 33.46 -6.62 18.30
N LEU A 170 33.35 -6.63 16.97
CA LEU A 170 32.41 -7.44 16.17
C LEU A 170 30.97 -6.92 15.98
N TYR A 171 30.80 -5.85 15.21
CA TYR A 171 29.64 -5.75 14.30
C TYR A 171 30.11 -5.90 12.86
N ARG A 172 30.13 -7.14 12.38
CA ARG A 172 30.37 -7.46 10.96
C ARG A 172 29.00 -7.48 10.28
N PRO A 173 28.69 -6.57 9.34
CA PRO A 173 27.46 -6.70 8.56
C PRO A 173 27.57 -7.97 7.72
N GLN A 174 26.79 -9.00 8.06
CA GLN A 174 26.65 -10.18 7.24
C GLN A 174 26.10 -9.74 5.87
N ARG A 175 26.95 -9.80 4.85
CA ARG A 175 26.50 -9.85 3.46
C ARG A 175 25.61 -11.10 3.34
N GLN A 176 24.31 -10.89 3.17
CA GLN A 176 23.41 -11.99 2.88
C GLN A 176 23.74 -12.52 1.47
N PRO A 177 23.94 -13.83 1.28
CA PRO A 177 24.28 -14.38 -0.01
C PRO A 177 23.14 -14.16 -1.01
N SER A 178 23.52 -13.75 -2.21
CA SER A 178 22.67 -13.64 -3.39
C SER A 178 22.25 -15.05 -3.82
N GLY A 179 21.01 -15.42 -3.51
CA GLY A 179 20.46 -16.69 -3.92
C GLY A 179 19.21 -17.03 -3.13
N TRP A 180 18.09 -16.37 -3.43
CA TRP A 180 16.78 -16.93 -3.11
C TRP A 180 16.06 -17.11 -4.44
N PHE A 181 16.35 -18.28 -5.00
CA PHE A 181 15.56 -18.89 -6.05
C PHE A 181 14.09 -18.88 -5.61
N MET A 182 13.25 -18.64 -6.61
CA MET A 182 11.83 -18.91 -6.57
C MET A 182 11.65 -20.40 -6.26
N ASP A 183 11.08 -20.71 -5.12
CA ASP A 183 10.31 -21.94 -4.96
C ASP A 183 8.90 -21.49 -4.56
N ASP A 184 8.01 -21.64 -5.53
CA ASP A 184 6.57 -21.66 -5.37
C ASP A 184 6.23 -22.84 -4.47
N ASP A 185 6.05 -22.62 -3.17
CA ASP A 185 5.35 -23.57 -2.30
C ASP A 185 4.93 -22.84 -1.02
N ASP A 186 3.60 -22.68 -0.86
CA ASP A 186 2.87 -23.04 0.37
C ASP A 186 1.49 -22.38 0.36
N ASP A 187 0.55 -23.16 -0.16
CA ASP A 187 -0.88 -23.09 0.09
C ASP A 187 -1.18 -23.28 1.59
N ASN A 188 -1.88 -22.31 2.19
CA ASN A 188 -3.04 -22.52 3.08
C ASN A 188 -3.78 -21.18 3.32
#